data_AF-A0AAV3XWE1-F1
#
_entry.id   AF-A0AAV3XWE1-F1
#
_cell.length_a   1.000
_cell.length_b   1.000
_cell.length_c   1.000
_cell.angle_alpha   90.00
_cell.angle_beta   90.00
_cell.angle_gamma   90.00
#
_symmetry.space_group_name_H-M   'P 1'
#
loop_
_entity.id
_entity.type
_entity.pdbx_description
1 polymer ?
#
loop_
_entity_poly.entity_id
_entity_poly.type
_entity_poly.pdbx_seq_one_letter_code
_entity_poly.pdbx_strand_id
1 'polypeptide(L)' 'ENPSNHELLLSVLWDGVVHTSAHVRAASASLFELMIKGVSDMLVSSRVVPALVTLSNDQEL' A
#
# COMPACT_ATOMS: atom_id res chain seq x y z
N GLU A 1 16.26 1.21 11.28
CA GLU A 1 15.83 1.27 9.87
C GLU A 1 15.95 2.70 9.35
N ASN A 2 16.20 2.91 8.06
CA ASN A 2 16.26 4.25 7.48
C ASN A 2 14.82 4.67 7.09
N PRO A 3 14.19 5.66 7.75
CA PRO A 3 12.79 6.02 7.55
C PRO A 3 12.43 6.28 6.07
N SER A 4 13.40 6.79 5.31
CA SER A 4 13.28 7.08 3.89
C SER A 4 12.98 5.86 3.01
N ASN A 5 13.40 4.65 3.42
CA ASN A 5 13.15 3.44 2.63
C ASN A 5 11.69 2.99 2.72
N HIS A 6 11.07 3.12 3.90
CA HIS A 6 9.66 2.81 4.08
C HIS A 6 8.78 3.78 3.30
N GLU A 7 9.11 5.06 3.32
CA GLU A 7 8.39 6.05 2.51
C GLU A 7 8.53 5.80 1.00
N LEU A 8 9.73 5.45 0.54
CA LEU A 8 9.97 5.11 -0.87
C LEU A 8 9.17 3.85 -1.28
N LEU A 9 9.23 2.79 -0.47
CA LEU A 9 8.46 1.56 -0.71
C LEU A 9 6.95 1.83 -0.75
N LEU A 10 6.43 2.63 0.19
CA LEU A 10 5.02 3.02 0.21
C LEU A 10 4.64 3.86 -1.02
N SER A 11 5.55 4.69 -1.53
CA SER A 11 5.32 5.43 -2.76
C SER A 11 5.21 4.51 -3.98
N VAL A 12 6.09 3.52 -4.10
CA VAL A 12 6.03 2.54 -5.20
C VAL A 12 4.79 1.64 -5.10
N LEU A 13 4.43 1.23 -3.89
CA LEU A 13 3.22 0.43 -3.68
C LEU A 13 1.95 1.18 -4.09
N TRP A 14 1.91 2.50 -3.88
CA TRP A 14 0.80 3.35 -4.32
C TRP A 14 0.61 3.30 -5.84
N ASP A 15 1.68 3.29 -6.63
CA ASP A 15 1.57 3.13 -8.09
C ASP A 15 0.89 1.81 -8.46
N GLY A 16 1.12 0.75 -7.66
CA GLY A 16 0.43 -0.52 -7.80
C GLY A 16 -1.05 -0.48 -7.39
N VAL A 17 -1.42 0.37 -6.43
CA VAL A 17 -2.84 0.55 -5.99
C VAL A 17 -3.70 1.12 -7.10
N VAL A 18 -3.17 2.08 -7.86
CA VAL A 18 -3.89 2.76 -8.95
C VAL A 18 -3.63 2.13 -10.32
N HIS A 19 -3.00 0.97 -10.35
CA HIS A 19 -2.63 0.30 -11.59
C HIS A 19 -3.86 -0.25 -12.32
N THR A 20 -3.83 -0.28 -13.66
CA THR A 20 -4.99 -0.73 -14.47
C THR A 20 -5.29 -2.22 -14.36
N SER A 21 -4.28 -3.04 -14.09
CA SER A 21 -4.44 -4.48 -13.88
C SER A 21 -4.90 -4.81 -12.45
N ALA A 22 -6.07 -5.44 -12.32
CA ALA A 22 -6.60 -5.92 -11.04
C ALA A 22 -5.64 -6.88 -10.29
N HIS A 23 -4.88 -7.70 -11.03
CA HIS A 23 -3.86 -8.57 -10.43
C HIS A 23 -2.75 -7.79 -9.73
N VAL A 24 -2.33 -6.66 -10.29
CA VAL A 24 -1.30 -5.80 -9.69
C VAL A 24 -1.85 -5.14 -8.42
N ARG A 25 -3.10 -4.66 -8.47
CA ARG A 25 -3.78 -4.07 -7.31
C ARG A 25 -3.94 -5.08 -6.15
N ALA A 26 -4.35 -6.31 -6.46
CA ALA A 26 -4.44 -7.39 -5.47
C ALA A 26 -3.08 -7.78 -4.87
N ALA A 27 -2.03 -7.81 -5.71
CA ALA A 27 -0.66 -8.04 -5.23
C ALA A 27 -0.19 -6.91 -4.30
N SER A 28 -0.48 -5.65 -4.64
CA SER A 28 -0.18 -4.51 -3.77
C SER A 28 -0.86 -4.61 -2.41
N ALA A 29 -2.14 -5.02 -2.34
CA ALA A 29 -2.83 -5.26 -1.07
C ALA A 29 -2.06 -6.24 -0.17
N SER A 30 -1.63 -7.37 -0.74
CA SER A 30 -0.88 -8.40 -0.01
C SER A 30 0.46 -7.90 0.51
N LEU A 31 1.13 -7.03 -0.25
CA LEU A 31 2.40 -6.41 0.17
C LEU A 31 2.19 -5.38 1.29
N PHE A 32 1.08 -4.65 1.31
CA PHE A 32 0.73 -3.76 2.42
C PHE A 32 0.55 -4.53 3.75
N GLU A 33 -0.06 -5.72 3.74
CA GLU A 33 -0.18 -6.55 4.94
C GLU A 33 1.18 -6.94 5.53
N LEU A 34 2.17 -7.24 4.67
CA LEU A 34 3.53 -7.54 5.10
C LEU A 34 4.24 -6.31 5.68
N MET A 35 4.03 -5.14 5.06
CA MET A 35 4.65 -3.87 5.46
C MET A 35 4.17 -3.36 6.82
N ILE A 36 2.88 -3.52 7.15
CA ILE A 36 2.27 -2.99 8.40
C ILE A 36 3.06 -3.40 9.65
N LYS A 37 3.73 -4.56 9.65
CA LYS A 37 4.50 -5.05 10.79
C LYS A 37 5.83 -4.31 11.04
N GLY A 38 6.32 -3.54 10.06
CA GLY A 38 7.62 -2.86 10.11
C GLY A 38 7.56 -1.34 9.92
N VAL A 39 6.41 -0.77 9.55
CA VAL A 39 6.26 0.69 9.39
C VAL A 39 5.71 1.34 10.67
N SER A 40 6.05 2.61 10.88
CA SER A 40 5.54 3.38 12.03
C SER A 40 4.03 3.61 11.93
N ASP A 41 3.36 3.72 13.07
CA ASP A 41 1.92 4.01 13.16
C ASP A 41 1.51 5.25 12.34
N MET A 42 2.38 6.28 12.30
CA MET A 42 2.17 7.47 11.48
C MET A 42 2.08 7.15 9.98
N LEU A 43 2.96 6.27 9.46
CA LEU A 43 2.93 5.85 8.07
C LEU A 43 1.75 4.90 7.80
N VAL A 44 1.39 4.06 8.78
CA VAL A 44 0.18 3.22 8.69
C VAL A 44 -1.06 4.09 8.50
N SER A 45 -1.26 5.08 9.38
CA SER A 45 -2.45 5.94 9.33
C SER A 45 -2.48 6.85 8.11
N SER A 46 -1.33 7.36 7.66
CA SER A 46 -1.25 8.36 6.59
C SER A 46 -1.13 7.78 5.18
N ARG A 47 -0.64 6.55 5.01
CA ARG A 47 -0.35 5.96 3.69
C ARG A 47 -1.01 4.59 3.51
N VAL A 48 -0.88 3.69 4.48
CA VAL A 48 -1.36 2.30 4.33
C VAL A 48 -2.88 2.22 4.39
N VAL A 49 -3.51 2.84 5.40
CA VAL A 49 -4.97 2.82 5.55
C VAL A 49 -5.68 3.42 4.33
N PRO A 50 -5.30 4.62 3.83
CA PRO A 50 -5.90 5.16 2.60
C PRO A 50 -5.72 4.27 1.36
N ALA A 51 -4.56 3.62 1.21
CA ALA A 51 -4.29 2.67 0.12
C ALA A 51 -5.24 1.47 0.17
N LEU A 52 -5.40 0.86 1.35
CA LEU A 52 -6.32 -0.27 1.54
C LEU A 52 -7.78 0.13 1.34
N VAL A 53 -8.19 1.32 1.77
CA VAL A 53 -9.54 1.84 1.50
C VAL A 53 -9.77 2.03 0.00
N THR A 54 -8.76 2.51 -0.74
CA THR A 54 -8.84 2.66 -2.19
C THR A 54 -9.03 1.30 -2.87
N LEU A 55 -8.22 0.31 -2.50
CA LEU A 55 -8.33 -1.06 -3.01
C LEU A 55 -9.65 -1.74 -2.64
N SER A 56 -10.21 -1.45 -1.47
CA SER A 56 -11.50 -2.02 -1.02
C SER A 56 -12.70 -1.46 -1.77
N ASN A 57 -12.57 -0.23 -2.29
CA ASN A 57 -13.59 0.41 -3.11
C ASN A 57 -13.44 0.07 -4.61
N ASP A 58 -12.46 -0.75 -4.96
CA ASP A 58 -12.23 -1.21 -6.32
C ASP A 58 -13.39 -2.12 -6.77
N GLN A 59 -14.06 -1.73 -7.86
CA GLN A 59 -15.23 -2.45 -8.37
C GLN A 59 -14.89 -3.71 -9.17
N GLU A 60 -13.60 -3.93 -9.49
CA GLU A 60 -13.14 -5.09 -10.26
C GLU A 60 -12.57 -6.23 -9.38
N LEU A 61 -12.51 -6.02 -8.05
CA LEU A 61 -12.08 -7.01 -7.07
C LEU A 61 -13.25 -7.83 -6.50
#